data_AF-A0A3S5CT86-F1
#
_entry.id   AF-A0A3S5CT86-F1
#
_cell.length_a   1.000
_cell.length_b   1.000
_cell.length_c   1.000
_cell.angle_alpha   90.00
_cell.angle_beta   90.00
_cell.angle_gamma   90.00
#
_symmetry.space_group_name_H-M   'P 1'
#
loop_
_entity.id
_entity.type
_entity.pdbx_description
1 polymer ?
#
loop_
_entity_poly.entity_id
_entity_poly.type
_entity_poly.pdbx_seq_one_letter_code
_entity_poly.pdbx_strand_id
1 'polypeptide(L)'
;MTTRYARKTYRRTCICALTGLLFGVASLVIAQQKNIFTEEVYSRVEALFGKTGAADVAKWRQLVNSIENDDIDEKLYQVNRFFNRFDFVDDLRHWRQPDYWATPIEFIGTGAGDCEDYSIAKYFSLIELGIPKSQLRLMYVTALELNQPHMVLAYYPSPTSVPLVLDNINRRILPANQRRDLAPVYSFNGDGLWAAKSMGTGRKLRGSGPMKMWDDMIDRLNSVMLGDTQEQ
;
A
#
# COMPACT_ATOMS: atom_id res chain seq x y z
N MET A 1 -93.53 -16.43 -6.05
CA MET A 1 -93.42 -15.36 -7.05
C MET A 1 -92.16 -15.57 -7.84
N THR A 2 -92.32 -15.97 -9.10
CA THR A 2 -91.29 -16.26 -10.10
C THR A 2 -91.03 -15.02 -10.95
N THR A 3 -89.77 -14.67 -11.20
CA THR A 3 -89.42 -13.80 -12.34
C THR A 3 -88.07 -14.21 -12.93
N ARG A 4 -88.09 -14.44 -14.24
CA ARG A 4 -86.98 -14.79 -15.13
C ARG A 4 -86.31 -13.53 -15.73
N TYR A 5 -85.21 -13.77 -16.45
CA TYR A 5 -84.57 -12.98 -17.52
C TYR A 5 -83.53 -11.93 -17.08
N ALA A 6 -82.40 -11.70 -17.75
CA ALA A 6 -81.85 -12.22 -19.01
C ALA A 6 -80.31 -12.04 -19.01
N ARG A 7 -79.60 -12.93 -19.69
CA ARG A 7 -78.19 -12.77 -20.07
C ARG A 7 -78.06 -11.70 -21.16
N LYS A 8 -77.05 -10.83 -21.06
CA LYS A 8 -76.60 -9.97 -22.15
C LYS A 8 -75.13 -10.29 -22.45
N THR A 9 -74.92 -10.87 -23.62
CA THR A 9 -73.63 -11.10 -24.28
C THR A 9 -73.05 -9.77 -24.75
N TYR A 10 -71.74 -9.55 -24.56
CA TYR A 10 -71.00 -8.64 -25.44
C TYR A 10 -69.63 -9.22 -25.81
N ARG A 11 -69.29 -8.98 -27.08
CA ARG A 11 -68.25 -9.63 -27.87
C ARG A 11 -66.85 -9.08 -27.58
N ARG A 12 -65.90 -9.98 -27.83
CA ARG A 12 -64.46 -9.84 -28.09
C ARG A 12 -64.03 -8.50 -28.72
N THR A 13 -62.97 -7.93 -28.15
CA THR A 13 -61.90 -7.28 -28.94
C THR A 13 -60.56 -7.62 -28.30
N CYS A 14 -59.72 -8.35 -29.03
CA CYS A 14 -58.30 -8.52 -28.71
C CYS A 14 -57.58 -7.21 -29.03
N ILE A 15 -56.83 -6.66 -28.07
CA ILE A 15 -55.70 -5.79 -28.37
C ILE A 15 -54.50 -6.37 -27.63
N CYS A 16 -53.63 -7.01 -28.39
CA CYS A 16 -52.28 -7.36 -27.98
C CYS A 16 -51.50 -6.08 -27.73
N ALA A 17 -51.04 -5.87 -26.51
CA ALA A 17 -49.92 -4.98 -26.22
C ALA A 17 -48.90 -5.78 -25.41
N LEU A 18 -48.04 -6.52 -26.13
CA LEU A 18 -46.77 -6.98 -25.60
C LEU A 18 -45.89 -5.74 -25.39
N THR A 19 -45.83 -5.22 -24.17
CA THR A 19 -44.80 -4.24 -23.80
C THR A 19 -43.75 -4.90 -22.92
N GLY A 20 -42.70 -5.35 -23.60
CA GLY A 20 -41.30 -5.19 -23.16
C GLY A 20 -40.90 -5.85 -21.84
N LEU A 21 -40.61 -7.15 -21.89
CA LEU A 21 -39.69 -7.78 -20.96
C LEU A 21 -38.25 -7.32 -21.30
N LEU A 22 -37.82 -6.20 -20.74
CA LEU A 22 -36.43 -5.75 -20.74
C LEU A 22 -35.98 -5.58 -19.29
N PHE A 23 -35.95 -6.71 -18.56
CA PHE A 23 -35.14 -6.76 -17.34
C PHE A 23 -33.69 -6.74 -17.79
N GLY A 24 -33.06 -5.61 -17.50
CA GLY A 24 -31.71 -5.27 -17.89
C GLY A 24 -30.75 -6.41 -17.58
N VAL A 25 -29.97 -6.76 -18.59
CA VAL A 25 -28.70 -7.45 -18.44
C VAL A 25 -27.95 -6.69 -17.35
N ALA A 26 -27.89 -7.26 -16.16
CA ALA A 26 -27.04 -6.74 -15.10
C ALA A 26 -25.62 -6.83 -15.64
N SER A 27 -25.10 -5.67 -16.05
CA SER A 27 -23.70 -5.51 -16.41
C SER A 27 -22.89 -5.96 -15.20
N LEU A 28 -22.39 -7.20 -15.26
CA LEU A 28 -21.24 -7.63 -14.50
C LEU A 28 -20.06 -6.80 -15.03
N VAL A 29 -19.98 -5.55 -14.57
CA VAL A 29 -18.71 -4.85 -14.50
C VAL A 29 -17.94 -5.61 -13.43
N ILE A 30 -17.29 -6.70 -13.85
CA ILE A 30 -16.15 -7.22 -13.10
C ILE A 30 -15.19 -6.03 -13.09
N ALA A 31 -15.06 -5.40 -11.92
CA ALA A 31 -13.99 -4.48 -11.67
C ALA A 31 -12.72 -5.27 -12.02
N GLN A 32 -12.16 -4.99 -13.19
CA GLN A 32 -10.89 -5.53 -13.59
C GLN A 32 -9.91 -4.87 -12.63
N GLN A 33 -9.67 -5.50 -11.48
CA GLN A 33 -8.64 -5.08 -10.55
C GLN A 33 -7.40 -5.03 -11.42
N LYS A 34 -6.89 -3.82 -11.67
CA LYS A 34 -5.65 -3.64 -12.43
C LYS A 34 -4.60 -4.38 -11.61
N ASN A 35 -4.31 -5.61 -11.98
CA ASN A 35 -3.29 -6.37 -11.28
C ASN A 35 -1.96 -5.73 -11.68
N ILE A 36 -1.47 -4.84 -10.81
CA ILE A 36 -0.26 -4.05 -11.03
C ILE A 36 0.95 -4.98 -11.18
N PHE A 37 0.87 -6.19 -10.59
CA PHE A 37 1.86 -7.26 -10.72
C PHE A 37 1.43 -8.24 -11.81
N THR A 38 2.08 -8.16 -12.97
CA THR A 38 1.89 -9.11 -14.07
C THR A 38 2.82 -10.32 -13.94
N GLU A 39 2.62 -11.35 -14.76
CA GLU A 39 3.52 -12.51 -14.82
C GLU A 39 4.97 -12.10 -15.15
N GLU A 40 5.16 -11.05 -15.95
CA GLU A 40 6.48 -10.50 -16.28
C GLU A 40 7.13 -9.82 -15.06
N VAL A 41 6.35 -9.19 -14.18
CA VAL A 41 6.86 -8.66 -12.90
C VAL A 41 7.34 -9.81 -12.04
N TYR A 42 6.52 -10.83 -11.83
CA TYR A 42 6.91 -12.00 -11.01
C TYR A 42 8.13 -12.72 -11.57
N SER A 43 8.22 -12.85 -12.90
CA SER A 43 9.40 -13.44 -13.56
C SER A 43 10.68 -12.66 -13.29
N ARG A 44 10.61 -11.32 -13.28
CA ARG A 44 11.77 -10.46 -12.92
C ARG A 44 12.13 -10.58 -11.45
N VAL A 45 11.13 -10.60 -10.57
CA VAL A 45 11.36 -10.81 -9.13
C VAL A 45 12.02 -12.17 -8.89
N GLU A 46 11.56 -13.24 -9.55
CA GLU A 46 12.19 -14.56 -9.46
C GLU A 46 13.62 -14.55 -9.99
N ALA A 47 13.89 -13.84 -11.09
CA ALA A 47 15.25 -13.73 -11.63
C ALA A 47 16.20 -13.00 -10.66
N LEU A 48 15.71 -12.00 -9.93
CA LEU A 48 16.52 -11.21 -8.99
C LEU A 48 16.68 -11.86 -7.62
N PHE A 49 15.62 -12.48 -7.09
CA PHE A 49 15.54 -12.92 -5.69
C PHE A 49 15.22 -14.41 -5.52
N GLY A 50 15.13 -15.15 -6.62
CA GLY A 50 14.77 -16.55 -6.64
C GLY A 50 13.30 -16.83 -6.33
N LYS A 51 12.95 -18.11 -6.39
CA LYS A 51 11.56 -18.58 -6.22
C LYS A 51 10.95 -18.20 -4.87
N THR A 52 11.74 -18.25 -3.80
CA THR A 52 11.28 -17.90 -2.46
C THR A 52 10.91 -16.42 -2.39
N GLY A 53 11.78 -15.53 -2.87
CA GLY A 53 11.51 -14.09 -2.90
C GLY A 53 10.27 -13.75 -3.73
N ALA A 54 10.15 -14.34 -4.92
CA ALA A 54 8.96 -14.19 -5.76
C ALA A 54 7.67 -14.68 -5.06
N ALA A 55 7.75 -15.82 -4.37
CA ALA A 55 6.62 -16.35 -3.60
C ALA A 55 6.24 -15.44 -2.42
N ASP A 56 7.21 -14.83 -1.73
CA ASP A 56 6.91 -13.90 -0.64
C ASP A 56 6.35 -12.57 -1.14
N VAL A 57 6.79 -12.08 -2.30
CA VAL A 57 6.15 -10.93 -2.98
C VAL A 57 4.72 -11.29 -3.37
N ALA A 58 4.46 -12.50 -3.86
CA ALA A 58 3.09 -12.95 -4.15
C ALA A 58 2.21 -12.99 -2.88
N LYS A 59 2.74 -13.42 -1.73
CA LYS A 59 2.01 -13.36 -0.44
C LYS A 59 1.71 -11.93 -0.01
N TRP A 60 2.63 -10.99 -0.23
CA TRP A 60 2.36 -9.57 0.00
C TRP A 60 1.22 -9.05 -0.88
N ARG A 61 1.23 -9.40 -2.17
CA ARG A 61 0.12 -9.05 -3.08
C ARG A 61 -1.21 -9.64 -2.65
N GLN A 62 -1.22 -10.90 -2.25
CA GLN A 62 -2.40 -11.55 -1.72
C GLN A 62 -2.93 -10.82 -0.47
N LEU A 63 -2.03 -10.42 0.44
CA LEU A 63 -2.40 -9.66 1.64
C LEU A 63 -3.10 -8.35 1.27
N VAL A 64 -2.45 -7.52 0.45
CA VAL A 64 -2.98 -6.20 0.04
C VAL A 64 -4.36 -6.35 -0.60
N ASN A 65 -4.53 -7.32 -1.50
CA ASN A 65 -5.81 -7.59 -2.13
C ASN A 65 -6.87 -8.08 -1.13
N SER A 66 -6.48 -8.91 -0.15
CA SER A 66 -7.43 -9.49 0.81
C SER A 66 -7.97 -8.48 1.83
N ILE A 67 -7.21 -7.43 2.14
CA ILE A 67 -7.58 -6.43 3.16
C ILE A 67 -7.98 -5.08 2.54
N GLU A 68 -8.15 -5.02 1.22
CA GLU A 68 -8.47 -3.77 0.48
C GLU A 68 -9.73 -3.08 1.03
N ASN A 69 -10.74 -3.87 1.41
CA ASN A 69 -12.03 -3.39 1.90
C ASN A 69 -12.18 -3.43 3.42
N ASP A 70 -11.13 -3.79 4.14
CA ASP A 70 -11.17 -3.85 5.60
C ASP A 70 -11.14 -2.44 6.22
N ASP A 71 -11.49 -2.37 7.50
CA ASP A 71 -11.37 -1.14 8.26
C ASP A 71 -9.90 -0.71 8.43
N ILE A 72 -9.72 0.55 8.84
CA ILE A 72 -8.39 1.14 8.96
C ILE A 72 -7.52 0.42 10.00
N ASP A 73 -8.11 -0.02 11.11
CA ASP A 73 -7.36 -0.63 12.20
C ASP A 73 -6.82 -2.01 11.77
N GLU A 74 -7.64 -2.78 11.06
CA GLU A 74 -7.26 -4.07 10.50
C GLU A 74 -6.19 -3.91 9.41
N LYS A 75 -6.33 -2.92 8.51
CA LYS A 75 -5.31 -2.59 7.51
C LYS A 75 -3.96 -2.29 8.15
N LEU A 76 -3.94 -1.42 9.17
CA LEU A 76 -2.71 -1.07 9.89
C LEU A 76 -2.12 -2.30 10.59
N TYR A 77 -2.94 -3.09 11.27
CA TYR A 77 -2.54 -4.30 11.98
C TYR A 77 -1.91 -5.33 11.05
N GLN A 78 -2.60 -5.70 9.97
CA GLN A 78 -2.17 -6.74 9.04
C GLN A 78 -0.90 -6.34 8.30
N VAL A 79 -0.80 -5.09 7.83
CA VAL A 79 0.43 -4.58 7.20
C VAL A 79 1.59 -4.59 8.19
N ASN A 80 1.41 -4.07 9.40
CA ASN A 80 2.48 -4.05 10.39
C ASN A 80 2.94 -5.48 10.76
N ARG A 81 1.99 -6.40 10.94
CA ARG A 81 2.25 -7.80 11.27
C ARG A 81 2.99 -8.52 10.14
N PHE A 82 2.60 -8.29 8.88
CA PHE A 82 3.22 -8.92 7.72
C PHE A 82 4.70 -8.57 7.61
N PHE A 83 5.05 -7.28 7.68
CA PHE A 83 6.45 -6.87 7.53
C PHE A 83 7.29 -7.21 8.76
N ASN A 84 6.71 -7.23 9.96
CA ASN A 84 7.41 -7.60 11.19
C ASN A 84 7.77 -9.09 11.31
N ARG A 85 7.55 -9.89 10.26
CA ARG A 85 7.98 -11.30 10.17
C ARG A 85 9.37 -11.48 9.54
N PHE A 86 9.85 -10.48 8.81
CA PHE A 86 11.15 -10.52 8.14
C PHE A 86 12.28 -10.33 9.14
N ASP A 87 13.51 -10.58 8.70
CA ASP A 87 14.69 -10.44 9.55
C ASP A 87 15.16 -8.98 9.60
N PHE A 88 15.66 -8.55 10.76
CA PHE A 88 16.32 -7.25 10.89
C PHE A 88 17.82 -7.42 10.63
N VAL A 89 18.35 -6.76 9.60
CA VAL A 89 19.76 -6.82 9.21
C VAL A 89 20.21 -5.45 8.72
N ASP A 90 21.23 -4.88 9.37
CA ASP A 90 21.79 -3.58 8.98
C ASP A 90 22.33 -3.57 7.54
N ASP A 91 22.19 -2.45 6.86
CA ASP A 91 22.56 -2.27 5.46
C ASP A 91 24.02 -2.61 5.14
N LEU A 92 24.95 -2.28 6.04
CA LEU A 92 26.36 -2.57 5.82
C LEU A 92 26.61 -4.08 5.70
N ARG A 93 25.82 -4.89 6.41
CA ARG A 93 25.88 -6.35 6.32
C ARG A 93 25.09 -6.87 5.12
N HIS A 94 23.92 -6.29 4.88
CA HIS A 94 22.99 -6.76 3.86
C HIS A 94 23.37 -6.30 2.45
N TRP A 95 23.44 -4.98 2.25
CA TRP A 95 23.67 -4.31 0.96
C TRP A 95 25.12 -3.90 0.71
N ARG A 96 26.01 -4.07 1.71
CA ARG A 96 27.41 -3.60 1.67
C ARG A 96 27.54 -2.09 1.49
N GLN A 97 26.49 -1.36 1.87
CA GLN A 97 26.42 0.09 1.82
C GLN A 97 26.08 0.62 3.21
N PRO A 98 26.58 1.81 3.60
CA PRO A 98 26.29 2.35 4.92
C PRO A 98 24.81 2.69 5.16
N ASP A 99 24.08 3.00 4.10
CA ASP A 99 22.68 3.45 4.11
C ASP A 99 22.10 3.16 2.71
N TYR A 100 21.08 2.32 2.63
CA TYR A 100 20.45 1.80 1.42
C TYR A 100 18.95 1.58 1.65
N TRP A 101 18.15 2.52 1.16
CA TRP A 101 16.69 2.39 1.25
C TRP A 101 16.18 1.37 0.23
N ALA A 102 15.86 0.17 0.68
CA ALA A 102 15.34 -0.90 -0.16
C ALA A 102 13.91 -0.60 -0.61
N THR A 103 13.60 -1.00 -1.84
CA THR A 103 12.22 -1.05 -2.32
C THR A 103 11.44 -2.11 -1.54
N PRO A 104 10.08 -2.03 -1.48
CA PRO A 104 9.28 -3.10 -0.88
C PRO A 104 9.57 -4.49 -1.50
N ILE A 105 9.87 -4.54 -2.79
CA ILE A 105 10.21 -5.79 -3.49
C ILE A 105 11.60 -6.30 -3.09
N GLU A 106 12.59 -5.42 -3.00
CA GLU A 106 13.94 -5.78 -2.52
C GLU A 106 13.88 -6.31 -1.09
N PHE A 107 13.22 -5.60 -0.18
CA PHE A 107 13.06 -5.97 1.22
C PHE A 107 12.37 -7.35 1.39
N ILE A 108 11.26 -7.56 0.68
CA ILE A 108 10.54 -8.85 0.71
C ILE A 108 11.36 -9.95 0.03
N GLY A 109 11.97 -9.63 -1.11
CA GLY A 109 12.66 -10.59 -1.97
C GLY A 109 13.89 -11.19 -1.31
N THR A 110 14.66 -10.38 -0.59
CA THR A 110 15.82 -10.85 0.20
C THR A 110 15.42 -11.38 1.58
N GLY A 111 14.23 -11.01 2.06
CA GLY A 111 13.68 -11.47 3.34
C GLY A 111 14.25 -10.75 4.57
N ALA A 112 15.01 -9.68 4.37
CA ALA A 112 15.67 -8.93 5.43
C ALA A 112 15.82 -7.45 5.07
N GLY A 113 15.94 -6.58 6.07
CA GLY A 113 16.15 -5.15 5.94
C GLY A 113 16.33 -4.49 7.30
N ASP A 114 16.54 -3.19 7.34
CA ASP A 114 16.68 -2.43 8.59
C ASP A 114 15.47 -1.51 8.86
N CYS A 115 15.58 -0.48 9.70
CA CYS A 115 14.40 0.21 10.22
C CYS A 115 13.60 0.99 9.16
N GLU A 116 14.30 1.53 8.16
CA GLU A 116 13.69 2.27 7.06
C GLU A 116 12.94 1.35 6.12
N ASP A 117 13.49 0.21 5.78
CA ASP A 117 12.93 -0.75 4.83
C ASP A 117 11.55 -1.20 5.29
N TYR A 118 11.41 -1.47 6.59
CA TYR A 118 10.14 -1.83 7.21
C TYR A 118 9.13 -0.68 7.11
N SER A 119 9.57 0.54 7.42
CA SER A 119 8.70 1.72 7.44
C SER A 119 8.25 2.11 6.03
N ILE A 120 9.15 2.02 5.05
CA ILE A 120 8.90 2.28 3.63
C ILE A 120 7.93 1.24 3.06
N ALA A 121 8.16 -0.05 3.31
CA ALA A 121 7.30 -1.10 2.79
C ALA A 121 5.87 -1.04 3.38
N LYS A 122 5.75 -0.72 4.67
CA LYS A 122 4.46 -0.42 5.31
C LYS A 122 3.80 0.81 4.69
N TYR A 123 4.57 1.88 4.43
CA TYR A 123 4.07 3.11 3.80
C TYR A 123 3.46 2.82 2.42
N PHE A 124 4.20 2.17 1.52
CA PHE A 124 3.69 1.87 0.17
C PHE A 124 2.46 0.97 0.20
N SER A 125 2.45 -0.05 1.07
CA SER A 125 1.30 -0.95 1.21
C SER A 125 0.04 -0.20 1.65
N LEU A 126 0.17 0.71 2.62
CA LEU A 126 -0.98 1.49 3.12
C LEU A 126 -1.47 2.54 2.11
N ILE A 127 -0.56 3.15 1.35
CA ILE A 127 -0.94 4.01 0.21
C ILE A 127 -1.76 3.24 -0.82
N GLU A 128 -1.33 2.02 -1.13
CA GLU A 128 -2.04 1.17 -2.09
C GLU A 128 -3.43 0.75 -1.58
N LEU A 129 -3.57 0.53 -0.27
CA LEU A 129 -4.85 0.27 0.40
C LEU A 129 -5.77 1.50 0.51
N GLY A 130 -5.42 2.59 -0.18
CA GLY A 130 -6.22 3.82 -0.31
C GLY A 130 -6.04 4.82 0.82
N ILE A 131 -5.10 4.62 1.75
CA ILE A 131 -4.87 5.57 2.84
C ILE A 131 -4.20 6.82 2.27
N PRO A 132 -4.74 8.02 2.54
CA PRO A 132 -4.16 9.25 2.01
C PRO A 132 -2.71 9.46 2.48
N LYS A 133 -1.82 9.86 1.58
CA LYS A 133 -0.42 10.23 1.91
C LYS A 133 -0.31 11.27 3.02
N SER A 134 -1.29 12.16 3.15
CA SER A 134 -1.35 13.17 4.20
C SER A 134 -1.56 12.59 5.60
N GLN A 135 -2.05 11.34 5.70
CA GLN A 135 -2.21 10.61 6.96
C GLN A 135 -1.00 9.75 7.31
N LEU A 136 -0.01 9.61 6.43
CA LEU A 136 1.16 8.76 6.65
C LEU A 136 2.44 9.59 6.65
N ARG A 137 3.28 9.41 7.68
CA ARG A 137 4.60 10.06 7.76
C ARG A 137 5.66 9.07 8.19
N LEU A 138 6.73 8.99 7.42
CA LEU A 138 7.98 8.37 7.83
C LEU A 138 8.62 9.30 8.86
N MET A 139 8.91 8.77 10.05
CA MET A 139 9.38 9.55 11.18
C MET A 139 10.74 9.03 11.63
N TYR A 140 11.75 9.88 11.53
CA TYR A 140 13.06 9.62 12.09
C TYR A 140 13.04 10.00 13.56
N VAL A 141 13.47 9.06 14.39
CA VAL A 141 13.42 9.14 15.85
C VAL A 141 14.74 8.67 16.43
N THR A 142 14.98 8.98 17.71
CA THR A 142 15.97 8.28 18.51
C THR A 142 15.26 7.22 19.34
N ALA A 143 15.64 5.95 19.17
CA ALA A 143 15.22 4.86 20.06
C ALA A 143 16.04 4.97 21.35
N LEU A 144 15.45 5.54 22.40
CA LEU A 144 16.14 5.94 23.62
C LEU A 144 16.72 4.75 24.40
N GLU A 145 16.01 3.63 24.42
CA GLU A 145 16.47 2.41 25.12
C GLU A 145 17.68 1.76 24.44
N LEU A 146 17.80 1.88 23.11
CA LEU A 146 18.93 1.39 22.32
C LEU A 146 20.00 2.45 22.08
N ASN A 147 19.71 3.71 22.41
CA ASN A 147 20.55 4.88 22.17
C ASN A 147 21.05 4.98 20.72
N GLN A 148 20.15 4.79 19.76
CA GLN A 148 20.49 4.85 18.32
C GLN A 148 19.38 5.52 17.50
N PRO A 149 19.72 6.05 16.31
CA PRO A 149 18.74 6.36 15.27
C PRO A 149 17.79 5.21 14.97
N HIS A 150 16.56 5.57 14.62
CA HIS A 150 15.54 4.62 14.19
C HIS A 150 14.51 5.29 13.28
N MET A 151 13.82 4.52 12.44
CA MET A 151 12.71 5.00 11.62
C MET A 151 11.44 4.21 11.90
N VAL A 152 10.32 4.92 12.02
CA VAL A 152 8.98 4.34 12.19
C VAL A 152 8.00 4.97 11.22
N LEU A 153 6.88 4.28 10.97
CA LEU A 153 5.76 4.84 10.22
C LEU A 153 4.70 5.36 11.20
N ALA A 154 4.33 6.64 11.06
CA ALA A 154 3.27 7.26 11.83
C ALA A 154 2.00 7.40 10.97
N TYR A 155 0.88 6.92 11.50
CA TYR A 155 -0.46 7.11 10.94
C TYR A 155 -1.24 8.16 11.73
N TYR A 156 -1.76 9.17 11.05
CA TYR A 156 -2.56 10.26 11.61
C TYR A 156 -4.03 10.11 11.17
N PRO A 157 -4.93 9.65 12.05
CA PRO A 157 -6.38 9.66 11.77
C PRO A 157 -6.90 11.04 11.32
N SER A 158 -6.33 12.11 11.91
CA SER A 158 -6.55 13.50 11.49
C SER A 158 -5.28 14.34 11.69
N PRO A 159 -5.15 15.51 11.02
CA PRO A 159 -3.96 16.36 11.12
C PRO A 159 -3.58 16.80 12.54
N THR A 160 -4.52 16.80 13.49
CA THR A 160 -4.30 17.22 14.89
C THR A 160 -4.32 16.06 15.89
N SER A 161 -4.56 14.84 15.42
CA SER A 161 -4.58 13.65 16.28
C SER A 161 -3.20 13.23 16.76
N VAL A 162 -3.15 12.55 17.90
CA VAL A 162 -1.96 11.78 18.30
C VAL A 162 -1.83 10.61 17.32
N PRO A 163 -0.70 10.47 16.61
CA PRO A 163 -0.56 9.41 15.61
C PRO A 163 -0.40 8.05 16.26
N LEU A 164 -0.82 7.02 15.53
CA LEU A 164 -0.45 5.63 15.79
C LEU A 164 0.93 5.34 15.18
N VAL A 165 1.76 4.60 15.90
CA VAL A 165 3.12 4.27 15.49
C VAL A 165 3.20 2.79 15.08
N LEU A 166 3.61 2.55 13.84
CA LEU A 166 3.92 1.24 13.29
C LEU A 166 5.44 1.07 13.26
N ASP A 167 5.94 0.06 13.95
CA ASP A 167 7.36 -0.11 14.27
C ASP A 167 7.75 -1.59 14.18
N ASN A 168 9.02 -1.86 13.90
CA ASN A 168 9.64 -3.17 13.86
C ASN A 168 10.28 -3.59 15.20
N ILE A 169 10.71 -2.64 16.04
CA ILE A 169 11.21 -2.93 17.40
C ILE A 169 10.04 -3.29 18.31
N ASN A 170 9.11 -2.36 18.53
CA ASN A 170 7.87 -2.63 19.23
C ASN A 170 6.77 -2.94 18.23
N ARG A 171 6.45 -4.22 18.06
CA ARG A 171 5.50 -4.71 17.06
C ARG A 171 4.04 -4.35 17.36
N ARG A 172 3.73 -3.81 18.55
CA ARG A 172 2.39 -3.30 18.87
C ARG A 172 2.21 -1.92 18.26
N ILE A 173 1.05 -1.70 17.65
CA ILE A 173 0.65 -0.37 17.19
C ILE A 173 0.16 0.41 18.40
N LEU A 174 0.90 1.45 18.78
CA LEU A 174 0.59 2.27 19.95
C LEU A 174 0.51 3.74 19.55
N PRO A 175 -0.33 4.54 20.23
CA PRO A 175 -0.29 5.99 20.12
C PRO A 175 1.10 6.53 20.48
N ALA A 176 1.57 7.56 19.78
CA ALA A 176 2.91 8.12 19.98
C ALA A 176 3.16 8.61 21.41
N ASN A 177 2.14 9.11 22.12
CA ASN A 177 2.26 9.52 23.53
C ASN A 177 2.45 8.34 24.50
N GLN A 178 2.27 7.10 24.05
CA GLN A 178 2.59 5.87 24.79
C GLN A 178 3.97 5.29 24.41
N ARG A 179 4.64 5.86 23.39
CA ARG A 179 5.99 5.47 22.94
C ARG A 179 7.06 6.37 23.54
N ARG A 180 7.18 6.34 24.87
CA ARG A 180 8.19 7.13 25.62
C ARG A 180 9.63 6.69 25.35
N ASP A 181 9.79 5.55 24.71
CA ASP A 181 11.05 4.99 24.21
C ASP A 181 11.52 5.64 22.90
N LEU A 182 10.70 6.47 22.25
CA LEU A 182 11.04 7.16 21.00
C LEU A 182 11.06 8.68 21.18
N ALA A 183 12.16 9.32 20.80
CA ALA A 183 12.26 10.78 20.72
C ALA A 183 12.16 11.25 19.25
N PRO A 184 11.13 12.00 18.84
CA PRO A 184 11.01 12.49 17.47
C PRO A 184 12.13 13.47 17.09
N VAL A 185 12.68 13.32 15.88
CA VAL A 185 13.67 14.27 15.33
C VAL A 185 13.05 15.04 14.15
N TYR A 186 12.60 14.33 13.11
CA TYR A 186 11.90 14.92 11.97
C TYR A 186 10.97 13.89 11.30
N SER A 187 10.05 14.36 10.46
CA SER A 187 9.18 13.48 9.68
C SER A 187 8.90 14.02 8.28
N PHE A 188 8.73 13.10 7.34
CA PHE A 188 8.46 13.39 5.94
C PHE A 188 7.48 12.35 5.37
N ASN A 189 6.98 12.62 4.18
CA ASN A 189 6.27 11.64 3.36
C ASN A 189 6.72 11.83 1.91
N GLY A 190 6.17 11.05 0.98
CA GLY A 190 6.53 11.17 -0.43
C GLY A 190 6.34 12.60 -0.93
N ASP A 191 5.19 13.23 -0.64
CA ASP A 191 4.86 14.58 -1.14
C ASP A 191 5.76 15.67 -0.54
N GLY A 192 6.17 15.54 0.72
CA GLY A 192 7.13 16.45 1.36
C GLY A 192 8.52 16.38 0.73
N LEU A 193 8.96 15.19 0.30
CA LEU A 193 10.18 15.02 -0.49
C LEU A 193 10.02 15.67 -1.89
N TRP A 194 8.90 15.44 -2.57
CA TRP A 194 8.61 16.06 -3.88
C TRP A 194 8.51 17.59 -3.81
N ALA A 195 7.91 18.14 -2.75
CA ALA A 195 7.80 19.59 -2.54
C ALA A 195 9.18 20.23 -2.29
N ALA A 196 10.05 19.59 -1.50
CA ALA A 196 11.43 20.04 -1.29
C ALA A 196 12.26 20.05 -2.59
N LYS A 197 11.92 19.17 -3.54
CA LYS A 197 12.48 19.13 -4.90
C LYS A 197 11.99 20.29 -5.77
N SER A 198 10.68 20.57 -5.78
CA SER A 198 10.09 21.64 -6.60
C SER A 198 10.46 23.05 -6.14
N MET A 199 10.75 23.26 -4.85
CA MET A 199 11.11 24.56 -4.28
C MET A 199 12.57 25.00 -4.52
N GLY A 200 13.34 24.31 -5.38
CA GLY A 200 14.70 24.73 -5.75
C GLY A 200 15.79 24.52 -4.67
N THR A 201 15.40 24.16 -3.45
CA THR A 201 16.28 23.61 -2.40
C THR A 201 16.94 22.28 -2.80
N GLY A 202 16.39 21.60 -3.82
CA GLY A 202 16.95 20.39 -4.44
C GLY A 202 18.29 20.59 -5.16
N ARG A 203 18.73 21.83 -5.45
CA ARG A 203 20.03 22.04 -6.13
C ARG A 203 21.25 21.72 -5.26
N LYS A 204 21.11 21.68 -3.92
CA LYS A 204 22.14 21.22 -2.97
C LYS A 204 21.94 19.77 -2.50
N LEU A 205 20.79 19.15 -2.75
CA LEU A 205 20.44 17.79 -2.31
C LEU A 205 20.49 16.75 -3.44
N ARG A 206 20.86 17.15 -4.65
CA ARG A 206 21.09 16.26 -5.80
C ARG A 206 22.29 15.30 -5.63
N GLY A 207 23.08 15.42 -4.57
CA GLY A 207 24.32 14.66 -4.38
C GLY A 207 24.31 13.61 -3.25
N SER A 208 23.45 13.72 -2.24
CA SER A 208 23.44 12.82 -1.07
C SER A 208 22.21 13.01 -0.17
N GLY A 209 21.93 12.01 0.68
CA GLY A 209 20.91 12.07 1.74
C GLY A 209 19.54 11.47 1.35
N PRO A 210 18.52 11.60 2.23
CA PRO A 210 17.24 10.90 2.11
C PRO A 210 16.49 11.13 0.79
N MET A 211 16.61 12.32 0.21
CA MET A 211 15.97 12.63 -1.07
C MET A 211 16.57 11.83 -2.24
N LYS A 212 17.91 11.69 -2.28
CA LYS A 212 18.57 10.90 -3.32
C LYS A 212 18.23 9.42 -3.16
N MET A 213 18.28 8.90 -1.93
CA MET A 213 17.98 7.50 -1.65
C MET A 213 16.53 7.15 -1.99
N TRP A 214 15.59 8.06 -1.72
CA TRP A 214 14.20 7.90 -2.15
C TRP A 214 14.06 7.89 -3.68
N ASP A 215 14.68 8.83 -4.39
CA ASP A 215 14.64 8.88 -5.87
C ASP A 215 15.27 7.59 -6.46
N ASP A 216 16.46 7.20 -5.99
CA ASP A 216 17.14 5.96 -6.43
C ASP A 216 16.28 4.73 -6.17
N MET A 217 15.61 4.65 -5.02
CA MET A 217 14.70 3.56 -4.66
C MET A 217 13.49 3.50 -5.60
N ILE A 218 12.87 4.65 -5.89
CA ILE A 218 11.75 4.71 -6.84
C ILE A 218 12.18 4.25 -8.24
N ASP A 219 13.37 4.64 -8.70
CA ASP A 219 13.88 4.22 -10.01
C ASP A 219 14.09 2.70 -10.07
N ARG A 220 14.66 2.10 -9.01
CA ARG A 220 14.81 0.63 -8.92
C ARG A 220 13.46 -0.07 -8.86
N LEU A 221 12.48 0.46 -8.12
CA LEU A 221 11.13 -0.09 -8.08
C LEU A 221 10.49 -0.05 -9.47
N ASN A 222 10.63 1.07 -10.19
CA ASN A 222 10.10 1.22 -11.55
C ASN A 222 10.74 0.26 -12.54
N SER A 223 12.06 0.04 -12.47
CA SER A 223 12.75 -0.96 -13.31
C SER A 223 12.15 -2.36 -13.10
N VAL A 224 11.91 -2.78 -11.86
CA VAL A 224 11.29 -4.08 -11.55
C VAL A 224 9.81 -4.14 -11.91
N MET A 225 9.08 -3.02 -11.88
CA MET A 225 7.64 -2.99 -12.18
C MET A 225 7.35 -2.84 -13.67
N LEU A 226 8.04 -1.94 -14.36
CA LEU A 226 7.74 -1.53 -15.74
C LEU A 226 8.70 -2.14 -16.77
N GLY A 227 9.89 -2.50 -16.32
CA GLY A 227 10.97 -3.03 -17.14
C GLY A 227 11.98 -1.93 -17.33
N ASP A 228 13.21 -2.30 -17.67
CA ASP A 228 14.14 -1.32 -18.19
C ASP A 228 13.53 -0.80 -19.48
N THR A 229 13.17 0.48 -19.49
CA THR A 229 12.85 1.15 -20.75
C THR A 229 14.17 1.15 -21.50
N GLN A 230 14.37 0.18 -22.40
CA GLN A 230 15.45 0.24 -23.37
C GLN A 230 15.27 1.59 -24.07
N GLU A 231 16.19 2.52 -23.88
CA GLU A 231 16.31 3.69 -24.73
C GLU A 231 16.33 3.18 -26.18
N GLN A 232 15.21 3.38 -26.88
CA GLN A 232 15.12 3.27 -28.34
C GLN A 232 15.53 4.61 -28.95
#